data_AF-A0A0B1SN12-F1
#
_entry.id   AF-A0A0B1SN12-F1
#
_cell.length_a   1.000
_cell.length_b   1.000
_cell.length_c   1.000
_cell.angle_alpha   90.00
_cell.angle_beta   90.00
_cell.angle_gamma   90.00
#
_symmetry.space_group_name_H-M   'P 1'
#
loop_
_entity.id
_entity.type
_entity.pdbx_description
1 polymer ?
#
loop_
_entity_poly.entity_id
_entity_poly.type
_entity_poly.pdbx_seq_one_letter_code
_entity_poly.pdbx_strand_id
1 'polypeptide(L)' 'MGRTWSIYNGSFTVSGCGSDFGPFNTPDAYIRIEHSCPHRGDGKVRPIELDVLPIFLPRVVNLGSIFLDRYLDDPL' A
#
# COMPACT_ATOMS: atom_id res chain seq x y z
N MET A 1 -9.75 4.24 2.93
CA MET A 1 -8.88 4.75 4.03
C MET A 1 -8.59 3.63 5.03
N GLY A 2 -7.71 3.85 6.02
CA GLY A 2 -7.43 2.94 7.15
C GLY A 2 -5.97 3.00 7.65
N ARG A 3 -5.67 2.48 8.85
CA ARG A 3 -4.29 2.32 9.36
C ARG A 3 -4.14 0.95 10.03
N THR A 4 -2.97 0.34 9.83
CA THR A 4 -2.60 -0.93 10.45
C THR A 4 -1.08 -1.02 10.59
N TRP A 5 -0.60 -2.08 11.23
CA TRP A 5 0.81 -2.44 11.32
C TRP A 5 0.95 -3.92 10.93
N SER A 6 2.05 -4.26 10.28
CA SER A 6 2.36 -5.66 10.01
C SER A 6 2.62 -6.40 11.32
N ILE A 7 2.14 -7.65 11.40
CA ILE A 7 2.48 -8.54 12.51
C ILE A 7 3.85 -9.19 12.30
N TYR A 8 4.28 -10.03 13.24
CA TYR A 8 5.61 -10.64 13.28
C TYR A 8 6.04 -11.40 12.00
N ASN A 9 5.08 -11.90 11.20
CA ASN A 9 5.36 -12.60 9.94
C ASN A 9 5.26 -11.71 8.69
N GLY A 10 5.11 -10.39 8.89
CA GLY A 10 4.96 -9.40 7.81
C GLY A 10 3.55 -9.25 7.26
N SER A 11 2.56 -10.04 7.71
CA SER A 11 1.19 -9.91 7.22
C SER A 11 0.50 -8.68 7.83
N PHE A 12 -0.41 -8.06 7.06
CA PHE A 12 -1.26 -6.99 7.54
C PHE A 12 -2.63 -7.05 6.86
N THR A 13 -3.61 -6.43 7.51
CA THR A 13 -4.92 -6.16 6.90
C THR A 13 -5.33 -4.76 7.30
N VAL A 14 -5.82 -4.00 6.33
CA VAL A 14 -6.30 -2.64 6.53
C VAL A 14 -7.66 -2.49 5.86
N SER A 15 -8.59 -1.86 6.56
CA SER A 15 -9.92 -1.57 6.06
C SER A 15 -10.32 -0.16 6.46
N GLY A 16 -11.12 0.49 5.62
CA GLY A 16 -11.78 1.72 5.98
C GLY A 16 -12.48 2.36 4.79
N CYS A 17 -13.36 3.29 5.11
CA CYS A 17 -14.29 3.86 4.15
C CYS A 17 -13.74 5.15 3.52
N GLY A 18 -14.28 5.50 2.36
CA GLY A 18 -14.15 6.81 1.73
C GLY A 18 -15.54 7.37 1.49
N SER A 19 -15.75 8.65 1.76
CA SER A 19 -17.00 9.35 1.48
C SER A 19 -16.66 10.75 1.01
N ASP A 20 -16.44 10.86 -0.29
CA ASP A 20 -16.01 12.10 -0.93
C ASP A 20 -17.21 12.88 -1.49
N PHE A 21 -17.10 14.21 -1.56
CA PHE A 21 -18.16 15.10 -2.05
C PHE A 21 -17.61 16.01 -3.16
N GLY A 22 -18.48 16.44 -4.07
CA GLY A 22 -18.12 17.31 -5.20
C GLY A 22 -17.82 16.55 -6.50
N PRO A 23 -17.13 17.17 -7.47
CA PRO A 23 -16.91 16.60 -8.81
C PRO A 23 -16.10 15.30 -8.83
N PHE A 24 -15.22 15.08 -7.85
CA PHE A 24 -14.41 13.87 -7.70
C PHE A 24 -14.84 13.15 -6.42
N ASN A 25 -15.99 12.50 -6.50
CA ASN A 25 -16.65 11.84 -5.36
C ASN A 25 -16.47 10.31 -5.35
N THR A 26 -15.63 9.77 -6.23
CA THR A 26 -15.32 8.34 -6.26
C THR A 26 -14.01 8.13 -5.49
N PRO A 27 -14.01 7.38 -4.37
CA PRO A 27 -12.80 7.14 -3.61
C PRO A 27 -11.72 6.46 -4.45
N ASP A 28 -10.55 7.09 -4.51
CA ASP A 28 -9.35 6.57 -5.16
C ASP A 28 -8.30 6.20 -4.10
N ALA A 29 -8.07 4.91 -3.91
CA ALA A 29 -7.38 4.38 -2.74
C ALA A 29 -5.94 3.99 -3.06
N TYR A 30 -5.04 4.39 -2.17
CA TYR A 30 -3.62 4.03 -2.19
C TYR A 30 -3.21 3.42 -0.85
N ILE A 31 -2.21 2.54 -0.86
CA ILE A 31 -1.52 2.08 0.35
C ILE A 31 -0.15 2.73 0.39
N ARG A 32 0.12 3.45 1.49
CA ARG A 32 1.46 3.96 1.81
C ARG A 32 2.08 3.11 2.91
N ILE A 33 3.26 2.56 2.64
CA ILE A 33 4.02 1.73 3.58
C ILE A 33 5.25 2.50 4.02
N GLU A 34 5.32 2.81 5.31
CA GLU A 34 6.52 3.33 5.95
C GLU A 34 7.24 2.17 6.65
N HIS A 35 8.52 1.96 6.35
CA HIS A 35 9.30 0.81 6.82
C HIS A 35 10.75 1.18 7.08
N SER A 36 11.53 0.20 7.55
CA SER A 36 12.98 0.31 7.76
C SER A 36 13.78 -0.69 6.93
N CYS A 37 13.14 -1.44 6.02
CA CYS A 37 13.83 -2.33 5.07
C CYS A 37 14.77 -1.52 4.15
N PRO A 38 16.09 -1.81 4.14
CA PRO A 38 17.02 -1.13 3.26
C PRO A 38 16.87 -1.63 1.82
N HIS A 39 16.91 -0.70 0.86
CA HIS A 39 16.88 -1.03 -0.55
C HIS A 39 18.11 -1.86 -0.98
N ARG A 40 17.89 -2.88 -1.82
CA ARG A 40 18.93 -3.85 -2.22
C ARG A 40 20.09 -3.26 -3.01
N GLY A 41 19.88 -2.14 -3.72
CA GLY A 41 20.89 -1.52 -4.58
C GLY A 41 21.74 -0.44 -3.90
N ASP A 42 21.13 0.37 -3.04
CA ASP A 42 21.79 1.56 -2.45
C ASP A 42 21.57 1.71 -0.94
N GLY A 43 20.92 0.74 -0.30
CA GLY A 43 20.70 0.70 1.15
C GLY A 43 19.72 1.76 1.67
N LYS A 44 19.15 2.61 0.81
CA LYS A 44 18.25 3.68 1.24
C LYS A 44 16.88 3.13 1.62
N VAL A 45 16.24 3.82 2.55
CA VAL A 45 14.87 3.52 2.98
C VAL A 45 13.97 4.63 2.45
N ARG A 46 12.97 4.27 1.64
CA ARG A 46 11.94 5.19 1.12
C ARG A 46 10.56 4.60 1.37
N PRO A 47 9.53 5.43 1.60
CA PRO A 47 8.14 4.97 1.60
C PRO A 47 7.77 4.34 0.26
N ILE A 48 6.91 3.32 0.30
CA ILE A 48 6.34 2.69 -0.90
C ILE A 48 4.87 3.09 -0.99
N GLU A 49 4.44 3.54 -2.16
CA GLU A 49 3.05 3.82 -2.48
C GLU A 49 2.56 2.82 -3.52
N LEU A 50 1.42 2.20 -3.24
CA LEU A 50 0.81 1.18 -4.08
C LEU A 50 -0.61 1.61 -4.46
N ASP A 51 -0.88 1.57 -5.76
CA ASP A 51 -2.21 1.79 -6.31
C ASP A 51 -3.11 0.60 -5.95
N VAL A 52 -4.27 0.89 -5.36
CA VAL A 52 -5.28 -0.13 -5.06
C VAL A 52 -6.40 -0.01 -6.06
N LEU A 53 -6.73 -1.13 -6.73
CA LEU A 53 -7.89 -1.17 -7.62
C LEU A 53 -9.16 -0.73 -6.86
N PRO A 54 -10.08 0.02 -7.51
CA PRO A 54 -11.31 0.51 -6.89
C PRO A 54 -12.33 -0.62 -6.68
N ILE A 55 -11.98 -1.56 -5.82
CA ILE A 55 -12.74 -2.74 -5.44
C ILE A 55 -13.17 -2.54 -3.99
N PHE A 56 -14.46 -2.26 -3.81
CA PHE A 56 -15.06 -2.04 -2.50
C PHE A 56 -15.71 -3.33 -1.96
N LEU A 57 -16.03 -3.33 -0.67
CA LEU A 57 -16.73 -4.44 -0.03
C LEU A 57 -18.03 -4.82 -0.77
N PRO A 58 -18.40 -6.11 -0.82
CA PRO A 58 -17.86 -7.23 -0.04
C PRO A 58 -16.60 -7.88 -0.64
N ARG A 59 -16.06 -7.35 -1.75
CA ARG A 59 -14.84 -7.88 -2.38
C ARG A 59 -13.60 -7.37 -1.63
N VAL A 60 -12.61 -8.25 -1.47
CA VAL A 60 -11.34 -7.94 -0.78
C VAL A 60 -10.20 -7.99 -1.80
N VAL A 61 -9.32 -6.99 -1.78
CA VAL A 61 -8.09 -6.98 -2.58
C VAL A 61 -7.00 -7.72 -1.84
N ASN A 62 -6.49 -8.79 -2.43
CA ASN A 62 -5.31 -9.50 -1.93
C ASN A 62 -4.09 -9.12 -2.78
N LEU A 63 -3.16 -8.39 -2.17
CA LEU A 63 -1.94 -7.89 -2.82
C LEU A 63 -0.81 -8.93 -2.85
N GLY A 64 -0.97 -10.07 -2.15
CA GLY A 64 0.09 -11.06 -2.00
C GLY A 64 1.29 -10.52 -1.24
N SER A 65 2.49 -10.92 -1.69
CA SER A 65 3.75 -10.46 -1.09
C SER A 65 4.18 -9.12 -1.69
N ILE A 66 4.40 -8.14 -0.81
CA ILE A 66 4.95 -6.84 -1.16
C ILE A 66 6.42 -6.82 -0.76
N PHE A 67 7.30 -6.56 -1.72
CA PHE A 67 8.73 -6.45 -1.48
C PHE A 67 9.08 -5.02 -1.08
N LEU A 68 9.80 -4.85 0.03
CA LEU A 68 10.17 -3.55 0.59
C LEU A 68 11.61 -3.15 0.26
N ASP A 69 12.34 -4.01 -0.46
CA ASP A 69 13.77 -3.87 -0.77
C ASP A 69 14.02 -3.42 -2.22
N ARG A 70 12.96 -3.13 -2.98
CA ARG A 70 12.98 -2.77 -4.41
C ARG A 70 11.84 -1.80 -4.72
N TYR A 71 12.01 -0.99 -5.76
CA TYR A 71 11.01 -0.01 -6.18
C TYR A 71 10.60 -0.16 -7.64
N LEU A 72 9.49 0.46 -8.03
CA LEU A 72 8.99 0.45 -9.42
C LEU A 72 9.93 1.17 -10.39
N ASP A 73 10.69 2.15 -9.90
CA ASP A 73 11.68 2.93 -10.64
C ASP A 73 13.08 2.29 -10.66
N ASP A 74 13.25 1.09 -10.09
CA ASP A 74 14.51 0.38 -10.13
C ASP A 74 14.88 0.00 -11.58
N PRO A 75 16.15 0.17 -11.99
CA PRO A 75 16.62 -0.38 -13.25
C PRO A 75 16.51 -1.91 -13.22
N LEU A 76 16.05 -2.49 -14.34
CA LEU A 76 15.96 -3.94 -14.56
C LEU A 76 17.32 -4.64 -14.47
#